data_AF-A0A6I0LRZ2-F1
#
_entry.id   AF-A0A6I0LRZ2-F1
#
_cell.length_a   1.000
_cell.length_b   1.000
_cell.length_c   1.000
_cell.angle_alpha   90.00
_cell.angle_beta   90.00
_cell.angle_gamma   90.00
#
_symmetry.space_group_name_H-M   'P 1'
#
loop_
_entity.id
_entity.type
_entity.pdbx_description
1 polymer ?
#
loop_
_entity_poly.entity_id
_entity_poly.type
_entity_poly.pdbx_seq_one_letter_code
_entity_poly.pdbx_strand_id
1 'polypeptide(L)' 'MKKITLQEYLSLPEGYRGIWTTERWDIPGWEEIRKQYMGKRTMMVYDNGTCLLVEGTGFEITDDPVKLPGIINQD' A
#
# COMPACT_ATOMS: atom_id res chain seq x y z
N MET A 1 -10.54 -3.40 1.72
CA MET A 1 -9.35 -2.89 1.01
C MET A 1 -9.18 -1.43 1.37
N LYS A 2 -8.00 -1.05 1.86
CA LYS A 2 -7.68 0.34 2.24
C LYS A 2 -7.39 1.15 0.98
N LYS A 3 -7.96 2.35 0.85
CA LYS A 3 -7.60 3.29 -0.22
C LYS A 3 -6.65 4.33 0.35
N ILE A 4 -5.55 4.57 -0.34
CA ILE A 4 -4.58 5.63 0.00
C ILE A 4 -4.14 6.32 -1.27
N THR A 5 -3.66 7.55 -1.15
CA THR A 5 -3.03 8.21 -2.29
C THR A 5 -1.56 7.83 -2.42
N LEU A 6 -0.95 8.13 -3.58
CA LEU A 6 0.48 7.92 -3.76
C LEU A 6 1.29 8.77 -2.78
N GLN A 7 0.86 10.01 -2.50
CA GLN A 7 1.50 10.87 -1.52
C GLN A 7 1.47 10.26 -0.12
N GLU A 8 0.31 9.72 0.31
CA GLU A 8 0.19 9.05 1.61
C GLU A 8 1.13 7.84 1.70
N TYR A 9 1.18 7.01 0.66
CA TYR A 9 2.11 5.88 0.59
C TYR A 9 3.57 6.35 0.72
N LEU A 10 3.98 7.37 -0.04
CA LEU A 10 5.35 7.88 -0.04
C LEU A 10 5.73 8.57 1.28
N SER A 11 4.75 9.10 2.01
CA SER A 11 4.95 9.71 3.33
C SER A 11 5.27 8.70 4.44
N LEU A 12 5.00 7.41 4.23
CA LEU A 12 5.39 6.35 5.16
C LEU A 12 6.92 6.26 5.25
N PRO A 13 7.48 6.03 6.46
CA PRO A 13 8.91 5.77 6.60
C PRO A 13 9.36 4.61 5.72
N GLU A 14 10.58 4.65 5.21
CA GLU A 14 11.08 3.63 4.27
C GLU A 14 11.04 2.20 4.83
N GLY A 15 11.23 2.01 6.14
CA GLY A 15 11.10 0.70 6.79
C GLY A 15 9.66 0.16 6.88
N TYR A 16 8.67 0.99 6.59
CA TYR A 16 7.24 0.66 6.68
C TYR A 16 6.58 0.51 5.31
N ARG A 17 7.33 0.70 4.22
CA ARG A 17 6.86 0.51 2.85
C ARG A 17 7.91 -0.17 1.99
N GLY A 18 7.51 -0.87 0.95
CA GLY A 18 8.48 -1.55 0.10
C GLY A 18 7.85 -2.24 -1.08
N ILE A 19 8.66 -2.96 -1.85
CA ILE A 19 8.20 -3.86 -2.90
C ILE A 19 8.45 -5.29 -2.44
N TRP A 20 7.46 -6.16 -2.61
CA TRP A 20 7.64 -7.57 -2.34
C TRP A 20 8.51 -8.22 -3.43
N THR A 21 9.76 -8.54 -3.11
CA THR A 21 10.72 -9.13 -4.07
C THR A 21 11.20 -10.52 -3.65
N THR A 22 10.80 -11.00 -2.48
CA THR A 22 11.27 -12.25 -1.90
C THR A 22 10.24 -13.36 -2.08
N GLU A 23 10.64 -14.47 -2.69
CA GLU A 23 9.80 -15.68 -2.77
C GLU A 23 9.57 -16.26 -1.36
N ARG A 24 8.37 -16.79 -1.09
CA ARG A 24 7.97 -17.37 0.19
C ARG A 24 7.62 -18.85 0.05
N TRP A 25 8.64 -19.64 -0.27
CA TRP A 25 8.53 -21.10 -0.40
C TRP A 25 8.03 -21.81 0.88
N ASP A 26 8.04 -21.12 2.01
CA ASP A 26 7.45 -21.55 3.28
C ASP A 26 5.91 -21.50 3.31
N ILE A 27 5.27 -20.79 2.36
CA ILE A 27 3.80 -20.72 2.25
C ILE A 27 3.30 -21.89 1.38
N PRO A 28 2.40 -22.75 1.87
CA PRO A 28 1.78 -23.79 1.04
C PRO A 28 1.05 -23.19 -0.17
N GLY A 29 1.27 -23.73 -1.36
CA GLY A 29 0.68 -23.23 -2.60
C GLY A 29 1.30 -21.93 -3.13
N TRP A 30 2.48 -21.54 -2.62
CA TRP A 30 3.14 -20.28 -3.01
C TRP A 30 3.30 -20.11 -4.52
N GLU A 31 3.67 -21.18 -5.26
CA GLU A 31 3.86 -21.12 -6.71
C GLU A 31 2.62 -20.59 -7.47
N GLU A 32 1.43 -20.94 -7.00
CA GLU A 32 0.15 -20.56 -7.60
C GLU A 32 -0.21 -19.11 -7.27
N ILE A 33 0.07 -18.67 -6.04
CA ILE A 33 -0.36 -17.36 -5.54
C ILE A 33 0.68 -16.25 -5.70
N ARG A 34 1.97 -16.57 -5.90
CA ARG A 34 3.08 -15.60 -5.90
C ARG A 34 2.89 -14.42 -6.85
N LYS A 35 2.18 -14.63 -7.97
CA LYS A 35 1.87 -13.57 -8.95
C LYS A 35 1.03 -12.43 -8.38
N GLN A 36 0.29 -12.69 -7.30
CA GLN A 36 -0.52 -11.68 -6.61
C GLN A 36 0.35 -10.79 -5.69
N TYR A 37 1.55 -11.24 -5.33
CA TYR A 37 2.42 -10.59 -4.35
C TYR A 37 3.68 -10.01 -4.98
N MET A 38 4.39 -10.78 -5.81
CA MET A 38 5.67 -10.41 -6.38
C MET A 38 5.59 -9.10 -7.17
N GLY A 39 6.49 -8.16 -6.87
CA GLY A 39 6.56 -6.85 -7.52
C GLY A 39 5.50 -5.84 -7.05
N LYS A 40 4.61 -6.20 -6.13
CA LYS A 40 3.59 -5.29 -5.58
C LYS A 40 4.15 -4.44 -4.45
N ARG A 41 3.62 -3.22 -4.31
CA ARG A 41 3.91 -2.39 -3.14
C ARG A 41 3.35 -3.03 -1.89
N THR A 42 4.04 -2.81 -0.79
CA THR A 42 3.67 -3.26 0.54
C THR A 42 3.71 -2.09 1.50
N MET A 43 2.84 -2.13 2.51
CA MET A 43 2.89 -1.19 3.62
C MET A 43 2.58 -1.90 4.93
N MET A 44 3.29 -1.49 5.97
CA MET A 44 3.02 -1.87 7.35
C MET A 44 1.97 -0.92 7.93
N VAL A 45 0.88 -1.46 8.45
CA VAL A 45 -0.14 -0.73 9.21
C VAL A 45 -0.31 -1.28 10.62
N TYR A 46 -0.84 -0.44 11.51
CA TYR A 46 -1.32 -0.86 12.82
C TYR A 46 -2.84 -0.85 12.82
N ASP A 47 -3.46 -2.03 12.90
CA ASP A 47 -4.90 -2.23 13.00
C ASP A 47 -5.18 -3.40 13.95
N ASN A 48 -5.29 -3.10 15.25
CA ASN A 48 -5.33 -4.09 16.34
C ASN A 48 -4.16 -5.10 16.32
N GLY A 49 -3.03 -4.66 15.77
CA GLY A 49 -1.88 -5.50 15.50
C GLY A 49 -1.08 -4.97 14.31
N THR A 50 0.14 -5.45 14.20
CA THR A 50 1.06 -5.15 13.09
C THR A 50 0.65 -5.99 11.88
N CYS A 51 0.14 -5.34 10.82
CA CYS A 51 -0.30 -6.02 9.60
C CYS A 51 0.47 -5.53 8.38
N LEU A 52 0.89 -6.48 7.53
CA LEU A 52 1.47 -6.19 6.22
C LEU A 52 0.36 -6.20 5.16
N LEU A 53 0.12 -5.06 4.52
CA LEU A 53 -0.81 -4.95 3.38
C LEU A 53 -0.03 -4.99 2.06
N VAL A 54 -0.67 -5.56 1.04
CA VAL A 54 -0.11 -5.71 -0.31
C VAL A 54 -1.04 -5.01 -1.30
N GLU A 55 -0.46 -4.25 -2.24
CA GLU A 55 -1.19 -3.50 -3.26
C GLU A 55 -2.01 -4.46 -4.16
N GLY A 56 -3.29 -4.13 -4.35
CA GLY A 56 -4.26 -4.96 -5.06
C GLY A 56 -4.96 -6.03 -4.20
N THR A 57 -4.53 -6.23 -2.95
CA THR A 57 -5.16 -7.19 -2.01
C THR A 57 -5.61 -6.49 -0.72
N GLY A 58 -4.66 -5.89 0.01
CA GLY A 58 -4.90 -5.19 1.27
C GLY A 58 -5.20 -3.71 1.07
N PHE A 59 -4.57 -3.08 0.07
CA PHE A 59 -4.77 -1.67 -0.26
C PHE A 59 -4.69 -1.38 -1.76
N GLU A 60 -5.16 -0.21 -2.13
CA GLU A 60 -5.13 0.34 -3.49
C GLU A 60 -4.58 1.77 -3.42
N ILE A 61 -3.69 2.11 -4.36
CA ILE A 61 -3.27 3.50 -4.57
C ILE A 61 -4.26 4.17 -5.50
N THR A 62 -4.87 5.25 -5.04
CA THR A 62 -5.74 6.12 -5.83
C THR A 62 -5.00 7.39 -6.22
N ASP A 63 -5.52 8.10 -7.22
CA ASP A 63 -5.01 9.42 -7.56
C ASP A 63 -5.11 10.37 -6.36
N ASP A 64 -4.14 11.26 -6.23
CA ASP A 64 -4.24 12.35 -5.28
C ASP A 64 -5.46 13.21 -5.64
N PRO A 65 -6.26 13.65 -4.66
CA PRO A 65 -7.38 14.54 -4.95
C PRO A 65 -6.83 15.79 -5.64
N VAL A 66 -7.39 16.12 -6.79
CA VAL A 66 -7.04 17.36 -7.51
C VAL A 66 -7.27 18.51 -6.54
N LYS A 67 -6.20 19.17 -6.09
CA LYS A 67 -6.30 20.46 -5.41
C LYS A 67 -6.85 21.43 -6.45
N LEU A 68 -8.16 21.64 -6.44
CA LEU A 68 -8.77 22.73 -7.20
C LEU A 68 -8.12 24.03 -6.71
N PRO A 69 -7.55 24.86 -7.62
CA PRO A 69 -6.95 26.11 -7.22
C PRO A 69 -8.03 27.05 -6.68
N GLY A 70 -8.00 27.30 -5.37
CA GLY A 70 -8.57 28.49 -4.73
C GLY A 70 -10.08 28.52 -4.49
N ILE A 71 -10.55 27.80 -3.45
CA ILE A 71 -11.62 28.37 -2.62
C ILE A 71 -10.94 28.86 -1.34
N ILE A 72 -10.52 30.13 -1.37
CA ILE A 72 -10.26 30.91 -0.17
C ILE A 72 -11.61 31.15 0.49
N ASN A 73 -11.95 30.38 1.52
CA ASN A 73 -12.97 30.83 2.46
C ASN A 73 -12.32 31.96 3.28
N GLN A 74 -12.65 33.20 2.92
CA GLN A 74 -12.48 34.34 3.83
C GLN A 74 -13.59 34.23 4.88
N ASP A 75 -13.20 33.97 6.13
CA ASP A 75 -13.92 34.40 7.33
C ASP A 75 -12.89 34.96 8.32
#